data_AF-A0A7X5Y9R5-F1
#
_entry.id   AF-A0A7X5Y9R5-F1
#
_cell.length_a   1.000
_cell.length_b   1.000
_cell.length_c   1.000
_cell.angle_alpha   90.00
_cell.angle_beta   90.00
_cell.angle_gamma   90.00
#
_symmetry.space_group_name_H-M   'P 1'
#
loop_
_entity.id
_entity.type
_entity.pdbx_description
1 polymer ?
#
loop_
_entity_poly.entity_id
_entity_poly.type
_entity_poly.pdbx_seq_one_letter_code
_entity_poly.pdbx_strand_id
1 'polypeptide(L)'
;MSMTVRHLAVPLFLIACLLLGGSPQGIWRNLILQVGGLSLIAWALLSSRRSHPTSAGRLLLWLGGLWFALVLLQLIPLPPQWWSVLPGRAPAVEGFVLRGEPLPWLPLSLAPAQTLSTLPLLAVPLGVIAAVVVLGAYRSRWAVAALVSGTCVSVLLGAVQLSQGGPYLFDNYNTERATGLFANSNHQATLLLATLPFLGALIGQQQQEGRKRQSAALGRIVIALGAVAVILLGIILNGSMAGLGLLLPVGLASLAVALPNTGKVPRLLAGVALLLMLAAMVGIGVLTDAGSNATSLATRSDIYRITLAAIGDTFPAGTGLGSFQTYYRLYENPALVDSFFINHAHSDPLEWILETGLLGALLLGALLLWWGTRALRLWRAPKPDLTALAATIASGAILAHSLVDYPLRDAAIQAVFALSLAFMAEPRSHSSESRSRSRGQDRAPRHLTLDDDGPLSG
;
A
#
# COMPACT_ATOMS: atom_id res chain seq x y z
N MET A 1 25.32 -2.71 -14.03
CA MET A 1 25.00 -2.28 -12.65
C MET A 1 25.43 -3.35 -11.65
N SER A 2 26.15 -2.99 -10.58
CA SER A 2 26.55 -3.96 -9.55
C SER A 2 25.32 -4.47 -8.79
N MET A 3 25.40 -5.70 -8.24
CA MET A 3 24.28 -6.31 -7.49
C MET A 3 23.89 -5.47 -6.27
N THR A 4 24.84 -4.77 -5.66
CA THR A 4 24.60 -3.89 -4.51
C THR A 4 23.75 -2.68 -4.91
N VAL A 5 24.11 -2.00 -6.00
CA VAL A 5 23.35 -0.84 -6.51
C VAL A 5 21.93 -1.27 -6.93
N ARG A 6 21.79 -2.46 -7.54
CA ARG A 6 20.48 -3.05 -7.86
C ARG A 6 19.59 -3.22 -6.64
N HIS A 7 20.13 -3.66 -5.51
CA HIS A 7 19.33 -3.88 -4.30
C HIS A 7 18.96 -2.60 -3.53
N LEU A 8 19.52 -1.45 -3.89
CA LEU A 8 19.19 -0.15 -3.30
C LEU A 8 18.01 0.54 -3.99
N ALA A 9 17.63 0.12 -5.19
CA ALA A 9 16.58 0.79 -5.97
C ALA A 9 15.25 0.87 -5.22
N VAL A 10 14.71 -0.27 -4.76
CA VAL A 10 13.43 -0.30 -4.03
C VAL A 10 13.51 0.45 -2.69
N PRO A 11 14.53 0.23 -1.82
CA PRO A 11 14.65 0.99 -0.58
C PRO A 11 14.74 2.51 -0.78
N LEU A 12 15.55 2.99 -1.74
CA LEU A 12 15.69 4.43 -1.99
C LEU A 12 14.40 5.03 -2.56
N PHE A 13 13.75 4.32 -3.49
CA PHE A 13 12.47 4.77 -4.02
C PHE A 13 11.38 4.79 -2.94
N LEU A 14 11.39 3.82 -2.01
CA LEU A 14 10.48 3.83 -0.87
C LEU A 14 10.71 5.04 0.04
N ILE A 15 11.96 5.39 0.36
CA ILE A 15 12.28 6.61 1.12
C ILE A 15 11.74 7.84 0.40
N ALA A 16 11.97 7.95 -0.92
CA ALA A 16 11.43 9.04 -1.71
C ALA A 16 9.89 9.10 -1.63
N CYS A 17 9.20 7.96 -1.76
CA CYS A 17 7.74 7.89 -1.63
C CYS A 17 7.26 8.35 -0.25
N LEU A 18 7.94 7.95 0.84
CA LEU A 18 7.57 8.36 2.20
C LEU A 18 7.79 9.85 2.45
N LEU A 19 8.85 10.45 1.90
CA LEU A 19 9.16 11.87 2.08
C LEU A 19 8.30 12.80 1.21
N LEU A 20 7.93 12.34 0.01
CA LEU A 20 7.32 13.18 -1.02
C LEU A 20 5.84 12.87 -1.28
N GLY A 21 5.37 11.70 -0.89
CA GLY A 21 4.08 11.13 -1.34
C GLY A 21 2.96 11.10 -0.30
N GLY A 22 3.06 11.88 0.78
CA GLY A 22 2.06 11.93 1.86
C GLY A 22 0.84 12.84 1.59
N SER A 23 0.65 13.28 0.35
CA SER A 23 -0.56 13.98 -0.10
C SER A 23 -0.66 14.02 -1.64
N PRO A 24 -1.86 13.90 -2.24
CA PRO A 24 -2.06 14.10 -3.67
C PRO A 24 -1.85 15.56 -4.11
N GLN A 25 -1.91 16.53 -3.19
CA GLN A 25 -1.83 17.97 -3.50
C GLN A 25 -0.43 18.42 -3.96
N GLY A 26 0.63 17.67 -3.59
CA GLY A 26 2.01 18.02 -3.92
C GLY A 26 2.36 17.73 -5.38
N ILE A 27 1.84 18.50 -6.35
CA ILE A 27 1.96 18.25 -7.80
C ILE A 27 3.39 17.87 -8.21
N TRP A 28 4.36 18.72 -7.91
CA TRP A 28 5.77 18.48 -8.28
C TRP A 28 6.39 17.28 -7.57
N ARG A 29 6.01 17.06 -6.32
CA ARG A 29 6.51 15.92 -5.52
C ARG A 29 5.96 14.61 -6.07
N ASN A 30 4.68 14.57 -6.37
CA ASN A 30 4.03 13.44 -7.02
C ASN A 30 4.59 13.19 -8.42
N LEU A 31 4.87 14.24 -9.21
CA LEU A 31 5.51 14.09 -10.51
C LEU A 31 6.88 13.38 -10.40
N ILE A 32 7.71 13.74 -9.43
CA ILE A 32 9.01 13.07 -9.18
C ILE A 32 8.79 11.58 -8.89
N LEU A 33 7.82 11.24 -8.05
CA LEU A 33 7.49 9.86 -7.73
C LEU A 33 6.94 9.08 -8.92
N GLN A 34 6.08 9.71 -9.73
CA GLN A 34 5.52 9.11 -10.94
C GLN A 34 6.61 8.82 -11.96
N VAL A 35 7.51 9.77 -12.21
CA VAL A 35 8.68 9.58 -13.09
C VAL A 35 9.60 8.48 -12.54
N GLY A 36 9.83 8.43 -11.23
CA GLY A 36 10.59 7.36 -10.58
C GLY A 36 9.94 5.99 -10.77
N GLY A 37 8.63 5.89 -10.58
CA GLY A 37 7.83 4.68 -10.82
C GLY A 37 7.90 4.22 -12.28
N LEU A 38 7.70 5.14 -13.23
CA LEU A 38 7.84 4.88 -14.66
C LEU A 38 9.26 4.42 -15.03
N SER A 39 10.28 5.00 -14.40
CA SER A 39 11.68 4.61 -14.60
C SER A 39 11.93 3.17 -14.15
N LEU A 40 11.32 2.74 -13.03
CA LEU A 40 11.39 1.35 -12.56
C LEU A 40 10.66 0.39 -13.50
N ILE A 41 9.50 0.79 -14.04
CA ILE A 41 8.76 0.00 -15.05
C ILE A 41 9.60 -0.12 -16.33
N ALA A 42 10.11 0.99 -16.86
CA ALA A 42 10.96 1.00 -18.05
C ALA A 42 12.20 0.12 -17.85
N TRP A 43 12.86 0.22 -16.70
CA TRP A 43 13.99 -0.64 -16.37
C TRP A 43 13.60 -2.12 -16.31
N ALA A 44 12.44 -2.46 -15.75
CA ALA A 44 11.94 -3.84 -15.73
C ALA A 44 11.69 -4.40 -17.14
N LEU A 45 11.14 -3.58 -18.04
CA LEU A 45 10.87 -3.93 -19.43
C LEU A 45 12.16 -4.03 -20.27
N LEU A 46 13.13 -3.16 -20.06
CA LEU A 46 14.36 -3.12 -20.87
C LEU A 46 15.49 -4.01 -20.33
N SER A 47 15.42 -4.45 -19.07
CA SER A 47 16.47 -5.28 -18.47
C SER A 47 16.51 -6.68 -19.08
N SER A 48 17.69 -7.07 -19.57
CA SER A 48 18.01 -8.45 -19.98
C SER A 48 18.17 -9.40 -18.80
N ARG A 49 18.51 -8.87 -17.61
CA ARG A 49 18.66 -9.67 -16.37
C ARG A 49 17.37 -9.59 -15.56
N ARG A 50 16.43 -10.49 -15.83
CA ARG A 50 15.17 -10.60 -15.10
C ARG A 50 15.21 -11.73 -14.07
N SER A 51 14.53 -11.54 -12.96
CA SER A 51 14.15 -12.63 -12.07
C SER A 51 13.07 -13.47 -12.77
N HIS A 52 12.96 -14.76 -12.43
CA HIS A 52 11.83 -15.58 -12.85
C HIS A 52 10.72 -15.43 -11.81
N PRO A 53 9.62 -14.69 -12.10
CA PRO A 53 8.57 -14.50 -11.12
C PRO A 53 7.89 -15.81 -10.79
N THR A 54 7.50 -15.99 -9.54
CA THR A 54 6.62 -17.08 -9.12
C THR A 54 5.27 -16.99 -9.83
N SER A 55 4.46 -18.05 -9.77
CA SER A 55 3.08 -17.99 -10.29
C SER A 55 2.25 -16.90 -9.61
N ALA A 56 2.47 -16.68 -8.30
CA ALA A 56 1.84 -15.60 -7.55
C ALA A 56 2.31 -14.21 -8.04
N GLY A 57 3.61 -14.03 -8.28
CA GLY A 57 4.18 -12.81 -8.84
C GLY A 57 3.67 -12.51 -10.24
N ARG A 58 3.56 -13.52 -11.12
CA ARG A 58 2.97 -13.35 -12.45
C ARG A 58 1.51 -12.91 -12.37
N LEU A 59 0.71 -13.52 -11.50
CA LEU A 59 -0.69 -13.15 -11.33
C LEU A 59 -0.84 -11.72 -10.77
N LEU A 60 0.03 -11.30 -9.84
CA LEU A 60 0.06 -9.92 -9.35
C LEU A 60 0.38 -8.92 -10.47
N LEU A 61 1.36 -9.24 -11.34
CA LEU A 61 1.68 -8.42 -12.51
C LEU A 61 0.51 -8.34 -13.49
N TRP A 62 -0.20 -9.45 -13.75
CA TRP A 62 -1.40 -9.45 -14.57
C TRP A 62 -2.51 -8.58 -13.99
N LEU A 63 -2.79 -8.70 -12.69
CA LEU A 63 -3.78 -7.85 -12.02
C LEU A 63 -3.41 -6.37 -12.14
N GLY A 64 -2.14 -6.01 -11.92
CA GLY A 64 -1.66 -4.64 -12.11
C GLY A 64 -1.81 -4.15 -13.57
N GLY A 65 -1.51 -5.02 -14.54
CA GLY A 65 -1.71 -4.72 -15.96
C GLY A 65 -3.18 -4.55 -16.35
N LEU A 66 -4.10 -5.33 -15.75
CA LEU A 66 -5.54 -5.21 -15.98
C LEU A 66 -6.10 -3.91 -15.40
N TRP A 67 -5.61 -3.46 -14.24
CA TRP A 67 -5.96 -2.14 -13.70
C TRP A 67 -5.50 -1.01 -14.61
N PHE A 68 -4.28 -1.09 -15.14
CA PHE A 68 -3.80 -0.13 -16.14
C PHE A 68 -4.65 -0.16 -17.42
N ALA A 69 -4.98 -1.35 -17.93
CA ALA A 69 -5.83 -1.52 -19.10
C ALA A 69 -7.25 -0.99 -18.89
N LEU A 70 -7.81 -1.10 -17.68
CA LEU A 70 -9.12 -0.54 -17.34
C LEU A 70 -9.13 0.99 -17.46
N VAL A 71 -8.08 1.68 -17.00
CA VAL A 71 -7.99 3.15 -17.17
C VAL A 71 -7.91 3.52 -18.65
N LEU A 72 -7.15 2.77 -19.46
CA LEU A 72 -7.12 2.98 -20.91
C LEU A 72 -8.50 2.73 -21.56
N LEU A 73 -9.20 1.67 -21.15
CA LEU A 73 -10.55 1.35 -21.62
C LEU A 73 -11.53 2.50 -21.35
N GLN A 74 -11.42 3.14 -20.17
CA GLN A 74 -12.26 4.29 -19.82
C GLN A 74 -12.04 5.52 -20.73
N LEU A 75 -10.88 5.61 -21.39
CA LEU A 75 -10.53 6.71 -22.29
C LEU A 75 -10.89 6.45 -23.76
N ILE A 76 -11.35 5.25 -24.12
CA ILE A 76 -11.73 4.92 -25.49
C ILE A 76 -13.02 5.66 -25.85
N PRO A 77 -13.01 6.53 -26.89
CA PRO A 77 -14.23 7.16 -27.39
C PRO A 77 -15.20 6.13 -27.95
N LEU A 78 -16.44 6.16 -27.48
CA LEU A 78 -17.53 5.32 -27.93
C LEU A 78 -18.45 6.10 -28.88
N PRO A 79 -19.08 5.43 -29.86
CA PRO A 79 -20.09 6.08 -30.69
C PRO A 79 -21.33 6.49 -29.87
N PRO A 80 -22.07 7.52 -30.29
CA PRO A 80 -23.27 8.01 -29.60
C PRO A 80 -24.26 6.91 -29.22
N GLN A 81 -24.52 5.98 -30.14
CA GLN A 81 -25.45 4.87 -29.93
C GLN A 81 -25.07 3.92 -28.78
N TRP A 82 -23.82 3.94 -28.32
CA TRP A 82 -23.34 3.06 -27.24
C TRP A 82 -23.23 3.80 -25.94
N TRP A 83 -22.65 5.01 -25.93
CA TRP A 83 -22.50 5.72 -24.67
C TRP A 83 -23.81 6.34 -24.19
N SER A 84 -24.72 6.80 -25.07
CA SER A 84 -25.93 7.51 -24.65
C SER A 84 -26.91 6.64 -23.85
N VAL A 85 -26.86 5.32 -24.03
CA VAL A 85 -27.72 4.34 -23.35
C VAL A 85 -27.13 3.83 -22.04
N LEU A 86 -25.88 4.17 -21.71
CA LEU A 86 -25.28 3.75 -20.45
C LEU A 86 -25.91 4.48 -19.26
N PRO A 87 -25.99 3.84 -18.08
CA PRO A 87 -26.46 4.50 -16.86
C PRO A 87 -25.63 5.76 -16.53
N GLY A 88 -26.29 6.78 -15.96
CA GLY A 88 -25.68 8.07 -15.62
C GLY A 88 -25.46 9.03 -16.79
N ARG A 89 -25.90 8.69 -18.01
CA ARG A 89 -25.65 9.50 -19.22
C ARG A 89 -26.79 10.44 -19.62
N ALA A 90 -27.97 10.28 -19.04
CA ALA A 90 -29.15 11.08 -19.37
C ALA A 90 -28.90 12.61 -19.25
N PRO A 91 -28.29 13.13 -18.16
CA PRO A 91 -28.03 14.57 -18.05
C PRO A 91 -27.10 15.10 -19.16
N ALA A 92 -26.10 14.31 -19.55
CA ALA A 92 -25.18 14.69 -20.63
C ALA A 92 -25.89 14.70 -21.99
N VAL A 93 -26.74 13.70 -22.27
CA VAL A 93 -27.54 13.61 -23.49
C VAL A 93 -28.51 14.80 -23.58
N GLU A 94 -29.24 15.09 -22.49
CA GLU A 94 -30.18 16.21 -22.42
C GLU A 94 -29.49 17.56 -22.71
N GLY A 95 -28.29 17.77 -22.15
CA GLY A 95 -27.51 18.99 -22.40
C GLY A 95 -27.07 19.21 -23.85
N PHE A 96 -26.89 18.14 -24.66
CA PHE A 96 -26.63 18.28 -26.10
C PHE A 96 -27.93 18.55 -26.87
N VAL A 97 -29.00 17.84 -26.52
CA VAL A 97 -30.32 18.00 -27.15
C VAL A 97 -30.84 19.44 -26.95
N LEU A 98 -30.73 19.99 -25.74
CA LEU A 98 -31.13 21.37 -25.44
C LEU A 98 -30.33 22.43 -26.20
N ARG A 99 -29.08 22.13 -26.57
CA ARG A 99 -28.22 23.01 -27.38
C ARG A 99 -28.42 22.83 -28.88
N GLY A 100 -29.26 21.89 -29.32
CA GLY A 100 -29.42 21.54 -30.73
C GLY A 100 -28.14 20.95 -31.34
N GLU A 101 -27.23 20.44 -30.53
CA GLU A 101 -25.97 19.86 -30.98
C GLU A 101 -26.12 18.34 -31.19
N PRO A 102 -25.54 17.76 -32.26
CA PRO A 102 -25.51 16.32 -32.42
C PRO A 102 -24.66 15.67 -31.32
N LEU A 103 -25.04 14.46 -30.89
CA LEU A 103 -24.28 13.71 -29.89
C LEU A 103 -22.88 13.36 -30.45
N PRO A 104 -21.78 13.77 -29.78
CA PRO A 104 -20.43 13.47 -30.24
C PRO A 104 -19.97 12.07 -29.80
N TRP A 105 -18.83 11.64 -30.31
CA TRP A 105 -18.12 10.48 -29.76
C TRP A 105 -17.50 10.86 -28.42
N LEU A 106 -17.86 10.14 -27.36
CA LEU A 106 -17.41 10.43 -26.00
C LEU A 106 -16.80 9.19 -25.33
N PRO A 107 -15.81 9.37 -24.45
CA PRO A 107 -15.20 8.26 -23.73
C PRO A 107 -16.17 7.61 -22.74
N LEU A 108 -15.83 6.38 -22.33
CA LEU A 108 -16.54 5.67 -21.27
C LEU A 108 -16.43 6.38 -19.91
N SER A 109 -15.37 7.16 -19.68
CA SER A 109 -15.29 8.09 -18.55
C SER A 109 -16.17 9.31 -18.76
N LEU A 110 -16.86 9.75 -17.70
CA LEU A 110 -17.56 11.04 -17.64
C LEU A 110 -16.62 12.21 -17.34
N ALA A 111 -15.39 11.93 -16.90
CA ALA A 111 -14.39 12.90 -16.52
C ALA A 111 -13.04 12.54 -17.17
N PRO A 112 -12.92 12.56 -18.51
CA PRO A 112 -11.77 11.98 -19.21
C PRO A 112 -10.45 12.67 -18.89
N ALA A 113 -10.44 13.97 -18.62
CA ALA A 113 -9.24 14.69 -18.20
C ALA A 113 -8.73 14.20 -16.84
N GLN A 114 -9.65 13.97 -15.89
CA GLN A 114 -9.33 13.41 -14.57
C GLN A 114 -8.91 11.95 -14.68
N THR A 115 -9.60 11.14 -15.49
CA THR A 115 -9.20 9.75 -15.74
C THR A 115 -7.82 9.65 -16.36
N LEU A 116 -7.48 10.52 -17.32
CA LEU A 116 -6.14 10.60 -17.89
C LEU A 116 -5.09 10.96 -16.84
N SER A 117 -5.41 11.90 -15.93
CA SER A 117 -4.48 12.32 -14.87
C SER A 117 -4.25 11.24 -13.79
N THR A 118 -5.06 10.18 -13.75
CA THR A 118 -4.84 9.02 -12.87
C THR A 118 -3.81 8.02 -13.40
N LEU A 119 -3.54 7.97 -14.72
CA LEU A 119 -2.59 7.02 -15.29
C LEU A 119 -1.18 7.12 -14.66
N PRO A 120 -0.59 8.32 -14.49
CA PRO A 120 0.70 8.46 -13.82
C PRO A 120 0.68 7.99 -12.37
N LEU A 121 -0.46 8.09 -11.66
CA LEU A 121 -0.58 7.66 -10.26
C LEU A 121 -0.34 6.15 -10.12
N LEU A 122 -0.73 5.35 -11.11
CA LEU A 122 -0.45 3.91 -11.12
C LEU A 122 1.04 3.58 -11.25
N ALA A 123 1.87 4.52 -11.71
CA ALA A 123 3.30 4.28 -11.93
C ALA A 123 4.05 3.93 -10.64
N VAL A 124 3.68 4.52 -9.49
CA VAL A 124 4.32 4.26 -8.21
C VAL A 124 4.10 2.80 -7.76
N PRO A 125 2.87 2.32 -7.56
CA PRO A 125 2.65 0.93 -7.13
C PRO A 125 3.11 -0.08 -8.18
N LEU A 126 2.87 0.16 -9.47
CA LEU A 126 3.31 -0.75 -10.54
C LEU A 126 4.84 -0.78 -10.66
N GLY A 127 5.52 0.35 -10.48
CA GLY A 127 6.97 0.44 -10.47
C GLY A 127 7.60 -0.33 -9.30
N VAL A 128 7.03 -0.23 -8.10
CA VAL A 128 7.47 -1.03 -6.94
C VAL A 128 7.28 -2.53 -7.21
N ILE A 129 6.10 -2.94 -7.69
CA ILE A 129 5.82 -4.35 -8.02
C ILE A 129 6.79 -4.85 -9.09
N ALA A 130 7.01 -4.11 -10.18
CA ALA A 130 7.93 -4.48 -11.23
C ALA A 130 9.38 -4.59 -10.72
N ALA A 131 9.82 -3.64 -9.90
CA ALA A 131 11.17 -3.64 -9.33
C ALA A 131 11.42 -4.83 -8.38
N VAL A 132 10.41 -5.25 -7.61
CA VAL A 132 10.52 -6.41 -6.72
C VAL A 132 10.37 -7.72 -7.49
N VAL A 133 9.31 -7.88 -8.27
CA VAL A 133 8.90 -9.15 -8.89
C VAL A 133 9.71 -9.46 -10.15
N VAL A 134 9.89 -8.49 -11.05
CA VAL A 134 10.61 -8.69 -12.33
C VAL A 134 12.10 -8.48 -12.15
N LEU A 135 12.50 -7.43 -11.43
CA LEU A 135 13.91 -7.09 -11.25
C LEU A 135 14.54 -7.69 -10.00
N GLY A 136 13.81 -8.19 -9.00
CA GLY A 136 14.45 -8.60 -7.74
C GLY A 136 15.36 -7.52 -7.14
N ALA A 137 15.09 -6.24 -7.42
CA ALA A 137 15.95 -5.10 -7.16
C ALA A 137 15.83 -4.59 -5.73
N TYR A 138 15.84 -5.53 -4.79
CA TYR A 138 15.62 -5.27 -3.37
C TYR A 138 16.38 -6.24 -2.48
N ARG A 139 16.70 -5.76 -1.28
CA ARG A 139 16.99 -6.59 -0.11
C ARG A 139 15.92 -6.32 0.92
N SER A 140 15.19 -7.35 1.35
CA SER A 140 14.06 -7.21 2.28
C SER A 140 14.44 -6.40 3.53
N ARG A 141 15.59 -6.70 4.14
CA ARG A 141 16.10 -5.96 5.30
C ARG A 141 16.33 -4.46 5.05
N TRP A 142 16.72 -4.06 3.84
CA TRP A 142 16.97 -2.65 3.51
C TRP A 142 15.67 -1.92 3.21
N ALA A 143 14.72 -2.59 2.56
CA ALA A 143 13.39 -2.03 2.32
C ALA A 143 12.63 -1.86 3.65
N VAL A 144 12.71 -2.84 4.56
CA VAL A 144 12.14 -2.73 5.90
C VAL A 144 12.85 -1.64 6.71
N ALA A 145 14.18 -1.54 6.64
CA ALA A 145 14.90 -0.45 7.31
C ALA A 145 14.47 0.93 6.79
N ALA A 146 14.33 1.09 5.48
CA ALA A 146 13.81 2.31 4.84
C ALA A 146 12.40 2.66 5.32
N LEU A 147 11.50 1.67 5.39
CA LEU A 147 10.15 1.83 5.92
C LEU A 147 10.18 2.31 7.37
N VAL A 148 10.86 1.57 8.24
CA VAL A 148 10.96 1.90 9.67
C VAL A 148 11.58 3.27 9.90
N SER A 149 12.67 3.61 9.19
CA SER A 149 13.32 4.91 9.31
C SER A 149 12.40 6.05 8.86
N GLY A 150 11.70 5.89 7.73
CA GLY A 150 10.77 6.91 7.25
C GLY A 150 9.58 7.09 8.20
N THR A 151 9.04 5.99 8.74
CA THR A 151 7.98 6.02 9.75
C THR A 151 8.43 6.71 11.03
N CYS A 152 9.61 6.41 11.57
CA CYS A 152 10.15 7.08 12.76
C CYS A 152 10.36 8.58 12.52
N VAL A 153 10.92 8.97 11.37
CA VAL A 153 11.05 10.39 10.98
C VAL A 153 9.68 11.06 10.94
N SER A 154 8.67 10.37 10.39
CA SER A 154 7.30 10.89 10.36
C SER A 154 6.71 11.12 11.75
N VAL A 155 6.91 10.19 12.70
CA VAL A 155 6.46 10.38 14.09
C VAL A 155 7.16 11.56 14.75
N LEU A 156 8.48 11.65 14.62
CA LEU A 156 9.26 12.74 15.21
C LEU A 156 8.83 14.10 14.63
N LEU A 157 8.64 14.18 13.32
CA LEU A 157 8.12 15.39 12.68
C LEU A 157 6.71 15.71 13.15
N GLY A 158 5.83 14.71 13.29
CA GLY A 158 4.48 14.88 13.81
C GLY A 158 4.44 15.43 15.24
N ALA A 159 5.35 14.98 16.11
CA ALA A 159 5.50 15.51 17.46
C ALA A 159 5.99 16.97 17.47
N VAL A 160 6.92 17.33 16.57
CA VAL A 160 7.36 18.72 16.39
C VAL A 160 6.22 19.60 15.88
N GLN A 161 5.48 19.14 14.87
CA GLN A 161 4.32 19.85 14.33
C GLN A 161 3.25 20.12 15.39
N LEU A 162 2.95 19.13 16.24
CA LEU A 162 1.97 19.26 17.31
C LEU A 162 2.42 20.26 18.41
N SER A 163 3.72 20.35 18.67
CA SER A 163 4.26 21.23 19.72
C SER A 163 4.55 22.66 19.26
N GLN A 164 4.94 22.86 18.00
CA GLN A 164 5.40 24.14 17.47
C GLN A 164 4.52 24.72 16.36
N GLY A 165 3.53 23.98 15.85
CA GLY A 165 2.67 24.42 14.76
C GLY A 165 3.33 24.42 13.38
N GLY A 166 4.43 23.68 13.20
CA GLY A 166 5.14 23.54 11.92
C GLY A 166 6.53 22.89 12.08
N PRO A 167 7.26 22.61 10.97
CA PRO A 167 6.86 22.84 9.57
C PRO A 167 5.95 21.72 9.03
N TYR A 168 5.00 22.10 8.17
CA TYR A 168 4.17 21.14 7.42
C TYR A 168 4.73 20.97 6.00
N LEU A 169 4.81 19.71 5.55
CA LEU A 169 5.25 19.40 4.20
C LEU A 169 4.17 19.70 3.16
N PHE A 170 2.90 19.57 3.54
CA PHE A 170 1.74 19.73 2.66
C PHE A 170 0.75 20.66 3.35
N ASP A 171 -0.20 21.21 2.58
CA ASP A 171 -1.28 22.02 3.16
C ASP A 171 -2.08 21.12 4.12
N ASN A 172 -1.95 21.41 5.41
CA ASN A 172 -2.49 20.59 6.48
C ASN A 172 -3.56 21.38 7.24
N TYR A 173 -4.80 20.94 7.10
CA TYR A 173 -5.96 21.46 7.83
C TYR A 173 -6.14 20.78 9.19
N ASN A 174 -5.33 19.74 9.51
CA ASN A 174 -5.29 19.05 10.80
C ASN A 174 -4.11 19.55 11.65
N THR A 175 -4.07 20.85 11.98
CA THR A 175 -2.95 21.43 12.76
C THR A 175 -2.90 20.92 14.20
N GLU A 176 -4.03 20.48 14.75
CA GLU A 176 -4.16 19.95 16.12
C GLU A 176 -3.76 18.47 16.26
N ARG A 177 -3.31 17.82 15.18
CA ARG A 177 -2.96 16.39 15.17
C ARG A 177 -1.55 16.15 14.64
N ALA A 178 -0.90 15.10 15.16
CA ALA A 178 0.42 14.68 14.68
C ALA A 178 0.32 13.98 13.31
N THR A 179 0.42 14.76 12.23
CA THR A 179 0.30 14.31 10.83
C THR A 179 1.64 13.89 10.21
N GLY A 180 2.76 14.43 10.68
CA GLY A 180 4.11 14.02 10.26
C GLY A 180 4.39 14.33 8.79
N LEU A 181 4.77 13.30 8.04
CA LEU A 181 5.01 13.37 6.59
C LEU A 181 3.73 13.35 5.75
N PHE A 182 2.53 13.42 6.35
CA PHE A 182 1.26 13.35 5.65
C PHE A 182 0.44 14.64 5.82
N ALA A 183 -0.47 14.91 4.89
CA ALA A 183 -1.51 15.94 5.07
C ALA A 183 -2.69 15.44 5.91
N ASN A 184 -2.93 14.13 5.92
CA ASN A 184 -4.04 13.50 6.63
C ASN A 184 -3.50 12.64 7.80
N SER A 185 -4.01 12.92 9.01
CA SER A 185 -3.62 12.17 10.21
C SER A 185 -3.97 10.68 10.10
N ASN A 186 -5.09 10.31 9.50
CA ASN A 186 -5.46 8.91 9.29
C ASN A 186 -4.47 8.17 8.37
N HIS A 187 -3.93 8.85 7.35
CA HIS A 187 -2.97 8.25 6.44
C HIS A 187 -1.62 8.01 7.14
N GLN A 188 -1.21 8.94 8.01
CA GLN A 188 -0.08 8.72 8.93
C GLN A 188 -0.33 7.52 9.86
N ALA A 189 -1.53 7.39 10.44
CA ALA A 189 -1.87 6.23 11.26
C ALA A 189 -1.82 4.91 10.45
N THR A 190 -2.18 4.95 9.17
CA THR A 190 -2.05 3.82 8.25
C THR A 190 -0.59 3.39 8.08
N LEU A 191 0.33 4.35 7.87
CA LEU A 191 1.77 4.05 7.78
C LEU A 191 2.29 3.39 9.06
N LEU A 192 1.89 3.93 10.22
CA LEU A 192 2.28 3.43 11.54
C LEU A 192 1.84 1.98 11.74
N LEU A 193 0.57 1.69 11.48
CA LEU A 193 0.00 0.34 11.54
C LEU A 193 0.67 -0.61 10.54
N ALA A 194 0.93 -0.17 9.31
CA ALA A 194 1.57 -0.99 8.28
C ALA A 194 3.05 -1.31 8.61
N THR A 195 3.70 -0.49 9.45
CA THR A 195 5.11 -0.69 9.84
C THR A 195 5.26 -1.70 10.99
N LEU A 196 4.31 -1.77 11.93
CA LEU A 196 4.37 -2.65 13.11
C LEU A 196 4.65 -4.13 12.78
N PRO A 197 4.01 -4.76 11.78
CA PRO A 197 4.26 -6.17 11.47
C PRO A 197 5.69 -6.43 11.02
N PHE A 198 6.32 -5.49 10.33
CA PHE A 198 7.70 -5.64 9.87
C PHE A 198 8.70 -5.56 11.03
N LEU A 199 8.43 -4.77 12.06
CA LEU A 199 9.20 -4.81 13.31
C LEU A 199 9.04 -6.16 14.02
N GLY A 200 7.81 -6.69 14.06
CA GLY A 200 7.55 -8.04 14.55
C GLY A 200 8.37 -9.10 13.80
N ALA A 201 8.40 -9.04 12.47
CA ALA A 201 9.23 -9.93 11.66
C ALA A 201 10.73 -9.78 11.92
N LEU A 202 11.25 -8.56 12.10
CA LEU A 202 12.66 -8.35 12.46
C LEU A 202 13.01 -9.00 13.80
N ILE A 203 12.15 -8.85 14.81
CA ILE A 203 12.31 -9.47 16.12
C ILE A 203 12.29 -11.00 15.99
N GLY A 204 11.29 -11.55 15.30
CA GLY A 204 11.17 -13.00 15.08
C GLY A 204 12.34 -13.60 14.31
N GLN A 205 12.88 -12.89 13.31
CA GLN A 205 14.06 -13.32 12.55
C GLN A 205 15.31 -13.41 13.44
N GLN A 206 15.51 -12.46 14.37
CA GLN A 206 16.64 -12.52 15.30
C GLN A 206 16.55 -13.71 16.26
N GLN A 207 15.34 -14.10 16.67
CA GLN A 207 15.16 -15.28 17.52
C GLN A 207 15.46 -16.60 16.79
N GLN A 208 15.39 -16.61 15.46
CA GLN A 208 15.76 -17.77 14.63
C GLN A 208 17.27 -17.84 14.34
N GLU A 209 18.01 -16.72 14.44
CA GLU A 209 19.47 -16.71 14.33
C GLU A 209 20.09 -17.27 15.62
N GLY A 210 20.75 -18.44 15.53
CA GLY A 210 21.27 -19.17 16.71
C GLY A 210 22.29 -18.42 17.58
N ARG A 211 22.60 -19.02 18.75
CA ARG A 211 23.39 -18.44 19.89
C ARG A 211 24.73 -17.75 19.54
N LYS A 212 25.35 -18.00 18.38
CA LYS A 212 26.68 -17.48 18.01
C LYS A 212 26.73 -15.96 17.71
N ARG A 213 25.62 -15.23 17.71
CA ARG A 213 25.56 -13.76 17.44
C ARG A 213 24.75 -12.97 18.49
N GLN A 214 24.71 -13.45 19.74
CA GLN A 214 23.82 -12.92 20.78
C GLN A 214 23.99 -11.42 21.10
N SER A 215 25.21 -10.88 21.12
CA SER A 215 25.42 -9.46 21.47
C SER A 215 24.88 -8.50 20.40
N ALA A 216 25.13 -8.79 19.11
CA ALA A 216 24.59 -8.01 18.00
C ALA A 216 23.07 -8.20 17.82
N ALA A 217 22.54 -9.36 18.23
CA ALA A 217 21.11 -9.65 18.21
C ALA A 217 20.35 -8.82 19.27
N LEU A 218 20.90 -8.68 20.48
CA LEU A 218 20.30 -7.88 21.55
C LEU A 218 20.13 -6.42 21.13
N GLY A 219 21.18 -5.79 20.59
CA GLY A 219 21.12 -4.41 20.13
C GLY A 219 20.05 -4.17 19.06
N ARG A 220 19.89 -5.10 18.11
CA ARG A 220 18.83 -5.02 17.09
C ARG A 220 17.43 -5.16 17.67
N ILE A 221 17.24 -6.06 18.64
CA ILE A 221 15.96 -6.22 19.33
C ILE A 221 15.62 -4.95 20.11
N VAL A 222 16.57 -4.36 20.83
CA VAL A 222 16.37 -3.10 21.55
C VAL A 222 15.99 -1.97 20.59
N ILE A 223 16.68 -1.85 19.45
CA ILE A 223 16.33 -0.86 18.41
C ILE A 223 14.91 -1.11 17.88
N ALA A 224 14.54 -2.37 17.60
CA ALA A 224 13.21 -2.70 17.12
C ALA A 224 12.12 -2.39 18.16
N LEU A 225 12.35 -2.70 19.43
CA LEU A 225 11.43 -2.37 20.53
C LEU A 225 11.30 -0.86 20.74
N GLY A 226 12.41 -0.12 20.64
CA GLY A 226 12.40 1.35 20.64
C GLY A 226 11.55 1.91 19.49
N ALA A 227 11.68 1.36 18.28
CA ALA A 227 10.85 1.73 17.15
C ALA A 227 9.37 1.39 17.37
N VAL A 228 9.05 0.25 18.00
CA VAL A 228 7.68 -0.08 18.40
C VAL A 228 7.14 0.98 19.35
N ALA A 229 7.89 1.34 20.39
CA ALA A 229 7.46 2.36 21.35
C ALA A 229 7.20 3.73 20.68
N VAL A 230 8.09 4.16 19.76
CA VAL A 230 7.90 5.37 18.96
C VAL A 230 6.62 5.30 18.12
N ILE A 231 6.35 4.17 17.47
CA ILE A 231 5.15 4.00 16.66
C ILE A 231 3.88 4.00 17.51
N LEU A 232 3.88 3.32 18.67
CA LEU A 232 2.74 3.33 19.59
C LEU A 232 2.44 4.74 20.08
N LEU A 233 3.47 5.49 20.47
CA LEU A 233 3.33 6.90 20.84
C LEU A 233 2.78 7.72 19.67
N GLY A 234 3.30 7.51 18.46
CA GLY A 234 2.82 8.17 17.25
C GLY A 234 1.34 7.94 16.98
N ILE A 235 0.83 6.72 17.17
CA ILE A 235 -0.60 6.40 16.98
C ILE A 235 -1.47 7.14 18.01
N ILE A 236 -1.02 7.19 19.27
CA ILE A 236 -1.73 7.90 20.34
C ILE A 236 -1.77 9.41 20.06
N LEU A 237 -0.62 10.01 19.72
CA LEU A 237 -0.52 11.45 19.43
C LEU A 237 -1.27 11.88 18.16
N ASN A 238 -1.45 10.95 17.21
CA ASN A 238 -2.15 11.21 15.96
C ASN A 238 -3.67 11.40 16.17
N GLY A 239 -4.27 10.70 17.14
CA GLY A 239 -5.69 10.82 17.46
C GLY A 239 -6.65 10.22 16.42
N SER A 240 -6.14 9.47 15.43
CA SER A 240 -7.00 8.74 14.48
C SER A 240 -7.78 7.61 15.16
N MET A 241 -9.11 7.74 15.24
CA MET A 241 -9.96 6.70 15.85
C MET A 241 -9.87 5.35 15.12
N ALA A 242 -9.83 5.38 13.79
CA ALA A 242 -9.61 4.17 12.99
C ALA A 242 -8.22 3.58 13.27
N GLY A 243 -7.19 4.43 13.38
CA GLY A 243 -5.84 4.04 13.78
C GLY A 243 -5.81 3.33 15.14
N LEU A 244 -6.48 3.91 16.15
CA LEU A 244 -6.58 3.34 17.50
C LEU A 244 -7.36 2.03 17.54
N GLY A 245 -8.50 1.96 16.83
CA GLY A 245 -9.30 0.73 16.75
C GLY A 245 -8.55 -0.43 16.09
N LEU A 246 -7.69 -0.13 15.12
CA LEU A 246 -6.86 -1.12 14.43
C LEU A 246 -5.57 -1.49 15.17
N LEU A 247 -5.15 -0.71 16.17
CA LEU A 247 -3.89 -0.91 16.87
C LEU A 247 -3.81 -2.28 17.56
N LEU A 248 -4.86 -2.66 18.30
CA LEU A 248 -4.88 -3.93 19.02
C LEU A 248 -4.80 -5.15 18.08
N PRO A 249 -5.68 -5.31 17.06
CA PRO A 249 -5.58 -6.46 16.16
C PRO A 249 -4.26 -6.49 15.38
N VAL A 250 -3.77 -5.35 14.89
CA VAL A 250 -2.47 -5.29 14.19
C VAL A 250 -1.31 -5.61 15.13
N GLY A 251 -1.34 -5.13 16.37
CA GLY A 251 -0.34 -5.42 17.39
C GLY A 251 -0.28 -6.90 17.75
N LEU A 252 -1.43 -7.55 17.96
CA LEU A 252 -1.50 -8.99 18.24
C LEU A 252 -1.02 -9.83 17.06
N ALA A 253 -1.39 -9.47 15.82
CA ALA A 253 -0.90 -10.14 14.63
C ALA A 253 0.62 -9.95 14.46
N SER A 254 1.14 -8.76 14.75
CA SER A 254 2.58 -8.46 14.73
C SER A 254 3.35 -9.27 15.78
N LEU A 255 2.77 -9.41 16.98
CA LEU A 255 3.30 -10.26 18.05
C LEU A 255 3.31 -11.74 17.63
N ALA A 256 2.26 -12.22 16.97
CA ALA A 256 2.22 -13.58 16.43
C ALA A 256 3.39 -13.86 15.46
N VAL A 257 3.78 -12.88 14.64
CA VAL A 257 4.94 -12.99 13.73
C VAL A 257 6.27 -12.92 14.48
N ALA A 258 6.35 -12.18 15.59
CA ALA A 258 7.56 -12.06 16.41
C ALA A 258 7.86 -13.32 17.24
N LEU A 259 6.84 -14.10 17.58
CA LEU A 259 6.97 -15.31 18.40
C LEU A 259 7.46 -16.53 17.57
N PRO A 260 8.16 -17.49 18.20
CA PRO A 260 8.55 -18.73 17.54
C PRO A 260 7.35 -19.52 17.01
N ASN A 261 7.41 -19.94 15.74
CA ASN A 261 6.33 -20.69 15.07
C ASN A 261 6.28 -22.19 15.44
N THR A 262 6.66 -22.55 16.67
CA THR A 262 6.76 -23.95 17.13
C THR A 262 5.53 -24.42 17.93
N GLY A 263 4.58 -23.53 18.24
CA GLY A 263 3.40 -23.83 19.06
C GLY A 263 2.07 -23.33 18.48
N LYS A 264 0.97 -23.58 19.22
CA LYS A 264 -0.38 -23.10 18.85
C LYS A 264 -0.59 -21.60 19.11
N VAL A 265 0.23 -20.99 19.99
CA VAL A 265 0.06 -19.60 20.45
C VAL A 265 0.09 -18.58 19.31
N PRO A 266 1.07 -18.57 18.38
CA PRO A 266 1.06 -17.63 17.25
C PRO A 266 -0.19 -17.75 16.37
N ARG A 267 -0.69 -18.98 16.16
CA ARG A 267 -1.90 -19.23 15.37
C ARG A 267 -3.16 -18.75 16.09
N LEU A 268 -3.23 -18.95 17.40
CA LEU A 268 -4.32 -18.44 18.23
C LEU A 268 -4.33 -16.91 18.22
N LEU A 269 -3.17 -16.27 18.43
CA LEU A 269 -3.04 -14.81 18.37
C LEU A 269 -3.44 -14.26 17.00
N ALA A 270 -3.02 -14.90 15.91
CA ALA A 270 -3.44 -14.52 14.56
C ALA A 270 -4.95 -14.68 14.35
N GLY A 271 -5.55 -15.76 14.87
CA GLY A 271 -7.00 -15.97 14.82
C GLY A 271 -7.79 -14.94 15.62
N VAL A 272 -7.35 -14.64 16.86
CA VAL A 272 -7.94 -13.59 17.70
C VAL A 272 -7.76 -12.21 17.06
N ALA A 273 -6.58 -11.92 16.51
CA ALA A 273 -6.32 -10.68 15.79
C ALA A 273 -7.26 -10.51 14.59
N LEU A 274 -7.52 -11.57 13.83
CA LEU A 274 -8.48 -11.53 12.72
C LEU A 274 -9.90 -11.25 13.20
N LEU A 275 -10.35 -11.91 14.28
CA LEU A 275 -11.68 -11.65 14.85
C LEU A 275 -11.81 -10.21 15.37
N LEU A 276 -10.79 -9.72 16.07
CA LEU A 276 -10.76 -8.34 16.56
C LEU A 276 -10.68 -7.33 15.42
N MET A 277 -9.97 -7.64 14.34
CA MET A 277 -9.94 -6.83 13.13
C MET A 277 -11.36 -6.70 12.55
N LEU A 278 -12.08 -7.82 12.37
CA LEU A 278 -13.45 -7.80 11.87
C LEU A 278 -14.40 -7.04 12.80
N ALA A 279 -14.25 -7.23 14.12
CA ALA A 279 -15.04 -6.49 15.11
C ALA A 279 -14.74 -4.97 15.09
N ALA A 280 -13.46 -4.60 14.97
CA ALA A 280 -13.05 -3.20 14.86
C ALA A 280 -13.62 -2.54 13.60
N MET A 281 -13.73 -3.26 12.48
CA MET A 281 -14.36 -2.72 11.26
C MET A 281 -15.82 -2.35 11.46
N VAL A 282 -16.58 -3.14 12.22
CA VAL A 282 -17.97 -2.81 12.57
C VAL A 282 -18.02 -1.65 13.57
N GLY A 283 -17.15 -1.65 14.58
CA GLY A 283 -17.14 -0.63 15.63
C GLY A 283 -16.64 0.75 15.17
N ILE A 284 -15.65 0.81 14.28
CA ILE A 284 -15.08 2.09 13.81
C ILE A 284 -16.11 2.91 13.06
N GLY A 285 -16.96 2.30 12.23
CA GLY A 285 -18.03 3.03 11.52
C GLY A 285 -18.97 3.77 12.47
N VAL A 286 -19.35 3.12 13.58
CA VAL A 286 -20.23 3.71 14.60
C VAL A 286 -19.52 4.84 15.37
N LEU A 287 -18.27 4.61 15.77
CA LEU A 287 -17.49 5.59 16.54
C LEU A 287 -17.16 6.84 15.71
N THR A 288 -16.92 6.69 14.40
CA THR A 288 -16.59 7.82 13.53
C THR A 288 -17.77 8.76 13.32
N ASP A 289 -18.99 8.24 13.28
CA ASP A 289 -20.19 9.06 13.19
C ASP A 289 -20.54 9.72 14.54
N ALA A 290 -20.26 9.04 15.66
CA ALA A 290 -20.47 9.62 16.99
C ALA A 290 -19.46 10.74 17.33
N GLY A 291 -18.24 10.66 16.78
CA GLY A 291 -17.17 11.65 16.99
C GLY A 291 -17.13 12.78 15.96
N SER A 292 -17.88 12.70 14.85
CA SER A 292 -18.11 13.85 13.99
C SER A 292 -19.03 14.82 14.73
N ASN A 293 -18.46 15.90 15.27
CA ASN A 293 -19.21 16.98 15.92
C ASN A 293 -20.39 17.41 15.02
N ALA A 294 -21.48 17.87 15.63
CA ALA A 294 -22.65 18.43 14.93
C ALA A 294 -22.34 19.64 14.00
N THR A 295 -21.08 20.10 13.97
CA THR A 295 -20.52 21.11 13.06
C THR A 295 -19.91 20.52 11.77
N SER A 296 -19.69 19.21 11.70
CA SER A 296 -19.37 18.49 10.46
C SER A 296 -20.66 18.28 9.68
N LEU A 297 -20.91 19.11 8.67
CA LEU A 297 -22.18 19.15 7.90
C LEU A 297 -22.52 17.83 7.17
N ALA A 298 -21.54 16.96 6.92
CA ALA A 298 -21.76 15.60 6.45
C ALA A 298 -21.06 14.59 7.36
N THR A 299 -21.82 13.63 7.90
CA THR A 299 -21.24 12.46 8.56
C THR A 299 -20.67 11.49 7.51
N ARG A 300 -19.80 10.55 7.91
CA ARG A 300 -19.29 9.54 6.95
C ARG A 300 -20.43 8.68 6.41
N SER A 301 -21.44 8.39 7.23
CA SER A 301 -22.65 7.70 6.77
C SER A 301 -23.44 8.49 5.73
N ASP A 302 -23.50 9.82 5.81
CA ASP A 302 -24.08 10.65 4.75
C ASP A 302 -23.28 10.54 3.45
N ILE A 303 -21.94 10.61 3.55
CA ILE A 303 -21.06 10.47 2.38
C ILE A 303 -21.25 9.10 1.71
N TYR A 304 -21.32 8.03 2.50
CA TYR A 304 -21.57 6.68 1.97
C TYR A 304 -22.94 6.56 1.33
N ARG A 305 -24.00 7.10 1.95
CA ARG A 305 -25.35 7.07 1.39
C ARG A 305 -25.43 7.79 0.04
N ILE A 306 -24.83 8.98 -0.05
CA ILE A 306 -24.77 9.75 -1.30
C ILE A 306 -23.95 9.00 -2.35
N THR A 307 -22.80 8.43 -1.97
CA THR A 307 -21.95 7.64 -2.89
C THR A 307 -22.68 6.41 -3.39
N LEU A 308 -23.43 5.69 -2.54
CA LEU A 308 -24.22 4.52 -2.92
C LEU A 308 -25.37 4.88 -3.86
N ALA A 309 -26.03 6.02 -3.66
CA ALA A 309 -27.04 6.52 -4.60
C ALA A 309 -26.42 6.80 -5.98
N ALA A 310 -25.27 7.48 -6.02
CA ALA A 310 -24.54 7.73 -7.26
C ALA A 310 -24.07 6.43 -7.95
N ILE A 311 -23.66 5.42 -7.19
CA ILE A 311 -23.36 4.08 -7.72
C ILE A 311 -24.63 3.49 -8.35
N GLY A 312 -25.79 3.58 -7.69
CA GLY A 312 -27.06 3.07 -8.20
C GLY A 312 -27.40 3.59 -9.59
N ASP A 313 -27.12 4.86 -9.85
CA ASP A 313 -27.45 5.53 -11.12
C ASP A 313 -26.44 5.30 -12.24
N THR A 314 -25.21 4.88 -11.91
CA THR A 314 -24.08 4.79 -12.84
C THR A 314 -23.56 3.37 -13.06
N PHE A 315 -23.92 2.44 -12.17
CA PHE A 315 -23.60 1.03 -12.31
C PHE A 315 -24.37 0.41 -13.50
N PRO A 316 -23.76 -0.46 -14.32
CA PRO A 316 -22.45 -1.08 -14.17
C PRO A 316 -21.28 -0.34 -14.84
N ALA A 317 -21.51 0.79 -15.49
CA ALA A 317 -20.47 1.49 -16.27
C ALA A 317 -19.47 2.24 -15.39
N GLY A 318 -19.95 2.85 -14.31
CA GLY A 318 -19.19 3.77 -13.47
C GLY A 318 -18.97 5.14 -14.13
N THR A 319 -18.30 6.04 -13.42
CA THR A 319 -18.16 7.46 -13.83
C THR A 319 -16.79 7.84 -14.40
N GLY A 320 -15.80 6.95 -14.32
CA GLY A 320 -14.41 7.21 -14.70
C GLY A 320 -13.50 7.41 -13.48
N LEU A 321 -12.29 6.85 -13.51
CA LEU A 321 -11.32 7.02 -12.41
C LEU A 321 -10.97 8.49 -12.21
N GLY A 322 -10.90 8.94 -10.95
CA GLY A 322 -10.67 10.34 -10.59
C GLY A 322 -11.87 11.27 -10.75
N SER A 323 -13.05 10.75 -11.10
CA SER A 323 -14.27 11.56 -11.30
C SER A 323 -15.05 11.85 -10.02
N PHE A 324 -14.69 11.24 -8.88
CA PHE A 324 -15.47 11.28 -7.64
C PHE A 324 -16.00 12.68 -7.31
N GLN A 325 -15.12 13.69 -7.19
CA GLN A 325 -15.54 15.05 -6.82
C GLN A 325 -16.50 15.69 -7.81
N THR A 326 -16.32 15.43 -9.11
CA THR A 326 -17.16 16.02 -10.15
C THR A 326 -18.58 15.46 -10.07
N TYR A 327 -18.67 14.15 -9.83
CA TYR A 327 -19.96 13.46 -9.85
C TYR A 327 -20.68 13.51 -8.50
N TYR A 328 -19.95 13.45 -7.39
CA TYR A 328 -20.49 13.55 -6.04
C TYR A 328 -21.26 14.87 -5.82
N ARG A 329 -20.75 15.99 -6.36
CA ARG A 329 -21.40 17.31 -6.30
C ARG A 329 -22.77 17.36 -6.98
N LEU A 330 -23.10 16.44 -7.88
CA LEU A 330 -24.44 16.36 -8.48
C LEU A 330 -25.49 15.81 -7.50
N TYR A 331 -25.04 15.13 -6.45
CA TYR A 331 -25.89 14.50 -5.43
C TYR A 331 -25.83 15.21 -4.07
N GLU A 332 -24.83 16.07 -3.85
CA GLU A 332 -24.78 16.94 -2.68
C GLU A 332 -25.98 17.87 -2.66
N ASN A 333 -26.54 18.12 -1.47
CA ASN A 333 -27.55 19.15 -1.30
C ASN A 333 -26.86 20.53 -1.32
N PRO A 334 -27.11 21.40 -2.33
CA PRO A 334 -26.44 22.68 -2.44
C PRO A 334 -26.69 23.60 -1.24
N ALA A 335 -27.80 23.41 -0.52
CA ALA A 335 -28.14 24.19 0.68
C ALA A 335 -27.30 23.83 1.91
N LEU A 336 -26.57 22.71 1.87
CA LEU A 336 -25.70 22.24 2.95
C LEU A 336 -24.21 22.38 2.60
N VAL A 337 -23.88 22.92 1.42
CA VAL A 337 -22.50 23.14 0.97
C VAL A 337 -21.94 24.40 1.64
N ASP A 338 -20.83 24.25 2.35
CA ASP A 338 -20.06 25.34 2.98
C ASP A 338 -18.67 25.45 2.32
N SER A 339 -17.75 26.23 2.91
CA SER A 339 -16.37 26.43 2.45
C SER A 339 -15.49 25.16 2.37
N PHE A 340 -15.99 24.00 2.80
CA PHE A 340 -15.28 22.71 2.78
C PHE A 340 -15.84 21.77 1.70
N PHE A 341 -14.95 21.24 0.85
CA PHE A 341 -15.31 20.33 -0.24
C PHE A 341 -15.07 18.87 0.15
N ILE A 342 -16.04 17.99 -0.16
CA ILE A 342 -15.87 16.54 0.00
C ILE A 342 -15.01 16.03 -1.17
N ASN A 343 -13.76 15.71 -0.85
CA ASN A 343 -12.75 15.35 -1.86
C ASN A 343 -12.77 13.87 -2.25
N HIS A 344 -13.23 13.00 -1.35
CA HIS A 344 -13.19 11.54 -1.48
C HIS A 344 -14.33 10.89 -0.70
N ALA A 345 -14.67 9.65 -1.04
CA ALA A 345 -15.77 8.91 -0.42
C ALA A 345 -15.52 8.50 1.03
N HIS A 346 -14.31 8.70 1.58
CA HIS A 346 -13.87 8.10 2.85
C HIS A 346 -13.97 6.56 2.87
N SER A 347 -13.90 5.94 1.69
CA SER A 347 -13.81 4.50 1.50
C SER A 347 -13.28 4.23 0.10
N ASP A 348 -12.03 3.74 -0.02
CA ASP A 348 -11.44 3.44 -1.33
C ASP A 348 -12.30 2.46 -2.16
N PRO A 349 -12.89 1.38 -1.60
CA PRO A 349 -13.76 0.48 -2.36
C PRO A 349 -15.01 1.15 -2.91
N LEU A 350 -15.71 1.99 -2.13
CA LEU A 350 -16.91 2.69 -2.62
C LEU A 350 -16.55 3.65 -3.75
N GLU A 351 -15.47 4.41 -3.57
CA GLU A 351 -15.00 5.33 -4.61
C GLU A 351 -14.59 4.58 -5.88
N TRP A 352 -13.85 3.48 -5.77
CA TRP A 352 -13.50 2.66 -6.93
C TRP A 352 -14.72 2.08 -7.61
N ILE A 353 -15.70 1.56 -6.88
CA ILE A 353 -16.94 1.01 -7.48
C ILE A 353 -17.72 2.10 -8.22
N LEU A 354 -17.83 3.30 -7.66
CA LEU A 354 -18.44 4.45 -8.35
C LEU A 354 -17.67 4.78 -9.64
N GLU A 355 -16.35 4.90 -9.54
CA GLU A 355 -15.51 5.38 -10.63
C GLU A 355 -15.29 4.34 -11.73
N THR A 356 -15.36 3.05 -11.42
CA THR A 356 -14.99 1.98 -12.36
C THR A 356 -16.08 0.95 -12.63
N GLY A 357 -17.21 1.07 -11.92
CA GLY A 357 -18.37 0.21 -12.09
C GLY A 357 -18.06 -1.27 -11.84
N LEU A 358 -18.74 -2.12 -12.59
CA LEU A 358 -18.64 -3.58 -12.46
C LEU A 358 -17.22 -4.08 -12.76
N LEU A 359 -16.53 -3.51 -13.74
CA LEU A 359 -15.22 -3.99 -14.14
C LEU A 359 -14.18 -3.81 -13.03
N GLY A 360 -14.11 -2.63 -12.41
CA GLY A 360 -13.19 -2.46 -11.29
C GLY A 360 -13.64 -3.17 -10.02
N ALA A 361 -14.96 -3.36 -9.79
CA ALA A 361 -15.46 -4.22 -8.72
C ALA A 361 -14.95 -5.67 -8.88
N LEU A 362 -14.98 -6.21 -10.11
CA LEU A 362 -14.44 -7.54 -10.41
C LEU A 362 -12.92 -7.61 -10.23
N LEU A 363 -12.18 -6.59 -10.67
CA LEU A 363 -10.72 -6.52 -10.48
C LEU A 363 -10.33 -6.42 -8.99
N LEU A 364 -11.09 -5.64 -8.21
CA LEU A 364 -10.93 -5.56 -6.76
C LEU A 364 -11.21 -6.92 -6.12
N GLY A 365 -12.30 -7.58 -6.49
CA GLY A 365 -12.62 -8.93 -6.02
C GLY A 365 -11.52 -9.95 -6.36
N ALA A 366 -10.97 -9.89 -7.58
CA ALA A 366 -9.85 -10.73 -7.99
C ALA A 366 -8.57 -10.46 -7.18
N LEU A 367 -8.26 -9.19 -6.90
CA LEU A 367 -7.15 -8.81 -6.04
C LEU A 367 -7.33 -9.31 -4.60
N LEU A 368 -8.53 -9.16 -4.02
CA LEU A 368 -8.84 -9.64 -2.67
C LEU A 368 -8.78 -11.16 -2.58
N LEU A 369 -9.27 -11.88 -3.60
CA LEU A 369 -9.16 -13.33 -3.67
C LEU A 369 -7.70 -13.78 -3.78
N TRP A 370 -6.91 -13.12 -4.62
CA TRP A 370 -5.47 -13.36 -4.70
C TRP A 370 -4.80 -13.09 -3.35
N TRP A 371 -5.08 -11.95 -2.72
CA TRP A 371 -4.50 -11.58 -1.43
C TRP A 371 -4.84 -12.59 -0.33
N GLY A 372 -6.13 -12.96 -0.20
CA GLY A 372 -6.60 -13.90 0.82
C GLY A 372 -6.03 -15.30 0.63
N THR A 373 -6.00 -15.81 -0.61
CA THR A 373 -5.40 -17.11 -0.91
C THR A 373 -3.89 -17.12 -0.66
N ARG A 374 -3.19 -16.02 -0.95
CA ARG A 374 -1.75 -15.86 -0.64
C ARG A 374 -1.51 -15.80 0.87
N ALA A 375 -2.28 -15.00 1.60
CA ALA A 375 -2.17 -14.91 3.04
C ALA A 375 -2.37 -16.29 3.70
N LEU A 376 -3.45 -17.00 3.35
CA LEU A 376 -3.72 -18.35 3.88
C LEU A 376 -2.57 -19.33 3.61
N ARG A 377 -2.00 -19.31 2.40
CA ARG A 377 -0.85 -20.18 2.05
C ARG A 377 0.40 -19.84 2.85
N LEU A 378 0.68 -18.55 3.07
CA LEU A 378 1.85 -18.10 3.84
C LEU A 378 1.72 -18.48 5.32
N TRP A 379 0.55 -18.26 5.94
CA TRP A 379 0.29 -18.61 7.34
C TRP A 379 0.24 -20.12 7.60
N ARG A 380 -0.09 -20.92 6.59
CA ARG A 380 -0.07 -22.40 6.66
C ARG A 380 1.29 -23.00 6.32
N ALA A 381 2.27 -22.22 5.87
CA ALA A 381 3.58 -22.74 5.51
C ALA A 381 4.32 -23.31 6.73
N PRO A 382 4.95 -24.50 6.65
CA PRO A 382 5.70 -25.08 7.76
C PRO A 382 6.88 -24.22 8.24
N LYS A 383 7.53 -23.53 7.30
CA LYS A 383 8.63 -22.58 7.55
C LYS A 383 8.29 -21.26 6.84
N PRO A 384 7.47 -20.40 7.48
CA PRO A 384 7.02 -19.18 6.84
C PRO A 384 8.16 -18.16 6.72
N ASP A 385 8.18 -17.41 5.63
CA ASP A 385 8.98 -16.20 5.53
C ASP A 385 8.31 -15.11 6.38
N LEU A 386 8.95 -14.73 7.49
CA LEU A 386 8.40 -13.76 8.44
C LEU A 386 8.17 -12.38 7.80
N THR A 387 8.99 -11.98 6.81
CA THR A 387 8.75 -10.72 6.10
C THR A 387 7.50 -10.80 5.23
N ALA A 388 7.24 -11.96 4.61
CA ALA A 388 6.02 -12.18 3.85
C ALA A 388 4.78 -12.25 4.76
N LEU A 389 4.88 -12.84 5.97
CA LEU A 389 3.79 -12.80 6.96
C LEU A 389 3.50 -11.37 7.42
N ALA A 390 4.54 -10.60 7.76
CA ALA A 390 4.39 -9.18 8.09
C ALA A 390 3.70 -8.41 6.97
N ALA A 391 4.06 -8.67 5.72
CA ALA A 391 3.43 -8.06 4.57
C ALA A 391 1.93 -8.40 4.45
N THR A 392 1.49 -9.60 4.84
CA THR A 392 0.04 -9.93 4.89
C THR A 392 -0.69 -9.05 5.89
N ILE A 393 -0.10 -8.79 7.07
CA ILE A 393 -0.72 -7.97 8.11
C ILE A 393 -0.69 -6.50 7.71
N ALA A 394 0.43 -6.01 7.17
CA ALA A 394 0.58 -4.62 6.75
C ALA A 394 -0.41 -4.25 5.62
N SER A 395 -0.48 -5.09 4.57
CA SER A 395 -1.47 -4.90 3.50
C SER A 395 -2.91 -5.10 4.00
N GLY A 396 -3.16 -6.04 4.92
CA GLY A 396 -4.46 -6.21 5.57
C GLY A 396 -4.90 -5.00 6.38
N ALA A 397 -3.99 -4.36 7.12
CA ALA A 397 -4.26 -3.14 7.87
C ALA A 397 -4.59 -1.96 6.94
N ILE A 398 -3.87 -1.83 5.82
CA ILE A 398 -4.17 -0.83 4.79
C ILE A 398 -5.56 -1.08 4.20
N LEU A 399 -5.87 -2.33 3.79
CA LEU A 399 -7.19 -2.70 3.25
C LEU A 399 -8.32 -2.44 4.27
N ALA A 400 -8.09 -2.75 5.54
CA ALA A 400 -9.04 -2.49 6.62
C ALA A 400 -9.29 -0.99 6.81
N HIS A 401 -8.24 -0.18 6.88
CA HIS A 401 -8.40 1.28 6.98
C HIS A 401 -9.07 1.86 5.73
N SER A 402 -8.80 1.27 4.55
CA SER A 402 -9.43 1.68 3.28
C SER A 402 -10.95 1.47 3.24
N LEU A 403 -11.54 0.71 4.18
CA LEU A 403 -13.00 0.61 4.30
C LEU A 403 -13.64 1.88 4.89
N VAL A 404 -12.88 2.62 5.69
CA VAL A 404 -13.35 3.77 6.49
C VAL A 404 -12.53 5.05 6.24
N ASP A 405 -11.59 5.00 5.32
CA ASP A 405 -10.87 6.15 4.79
C ASP A 405 -10.29 5.83 3.39
N TYR A 406 -9.49 6.74 2.82
CA TYR A 406 -8.91 6.59 1.47
C TYR A 406 -7.36 6.62 1.45
N PRO A 407 -6.66 5.86 2.29
CA PRO A 407 -5.21 5.98 2.41
C PRO A 407 -4.46 5.60 1.12
N LEU A 408 -5.07 4.82 0.22
CA LEU A 408 -4.45 4.45 -1.05
C LEU A 408 -4.41 5.58 -2.08
N ARG A 409 -4.91 6.78 -1.75
CA ARG A 409 -4.73 7.99 -2.58
C ARG A 409 -3.37 8.64 -2.43
N ASP A 410 -2.62 8.29 -1.38
CA ASP A 410 -1.26 8.76 -1.15
C ASP A 410 -0.22 7.82 -1.77
N ALA A 411 0.68 8.38 -2.58
CA ALA A 411 1.77 7.62 -3.20
C ALA A 411 2.67 6.90 -2.18
N ALA A 412 2.83 7.47 -0.98
CA ALA A 412 3.54 6.85 0.13
C ALA A 412 2.91 5.51 0.54
N ILE A 413 1.59 5.50 0.79
CA ILE A 413 0.87 4.28 1.19
C ILE A 413 0.74 3.31 0.00
N GLN A 414 0.53 3.81 -1.21
CA GLN A 414 0.55 2.97 -2.42
C GLN A 414 1.86 2.20 -2.56
N ALA A 415 3.00 2.85 -2.31
CA ALA A 415 4.31 2.20 -2.35
C ALA A 415 4.45 1.12 -1.26
N VAL A 416 4.01 1.38 -0.03
CA VAL A 416 4.02 0.40 1.07
C VAL A 416 3.08 -0.77 0.80
N PHE A 417 1.90 -0.51 0.27
CA PHE A 417 0.93 -1.53 -0.12
C PHE A 417 1.51 -2.41 -1.23
N ALA A 418 2.01 -1.80 -2.31
CA ALA A 418 2.64 -2.49 -3.43
C ALA A 418 3.85 -3.33 -3.00
N LEU A 419 4.71 -2.80 -2.12
CA LEU A 419 5.83 -3.52 -1.55
C LEU A 419 5.36 -4.75 -0.76
N SER A 420 4.30 -4.59 0.02
CA SER A 420 3.70 -5.68 0.81
C SER A 420 3.13 -6.76 -0.10
N LEU A 421 2.35 -6.40 -1.13
CA LEU A 421 1.85 -7.37 -2.10
C LEU A 421 3.01 -8.08 -2.81
N ALA A 422 4.07 -7.37 -3.18
CA ALA A 422 5.22 -7.96 -3.85
C ALA A 422 6.02 -8.91 -2.94
N PHE A 423 6.15 -8.62 -1.64
CA PHE A 423 6.73 -9.56 -0.65
C PHE A 423 5.87 -10.79 -0.44
N MET A 424 4.54 -10.65 -0.46
CA MET A 424 3.62 -11.80 -0.43
C MET A 424 3.72 -12.64 -1.71
N ALA A 425 3.99 -12.01 -2.85
CA ALA A 425 4.16 -12.68 -4.13
C ALA A 425 5.48 -13.46 -4.20
N GLU A 426 6.58 -12.86 -3.72
CA GLU A 426 7.95 -13.39 -3.82
C GLU A 426 8.56 -13.69 -2.43
N PRO A 427 7.99 -14.62 -1.64
CA PRO A 427 8.55 -15.00 -0.35
C PRO A 427 9.92 -15.67 -0.55
N ARG A 428 10.93 -15.25 0.21
CA ARG A 428 12.27 -15.81 0.12
C ARG A 428 12.40 -16.98 1.09
N SER A 429 12.61 -18.18 0.56
CA SER A 429 12.99 -19.32 1.41
C SER A 429 14.38 -19.07 2.02
N HIS A 430 14.51 -19.24 3.34
CA HIS A 430 15.78 -19.13 4.09
C HIS A 430 16.92 -20.02 3.52
N SER A 431 16.61 -21.01 2.67
CA SER A 431 17.62 -21.88 2.04
C SER A 431 18.42 -21.20 0.91
N SER A 432 17.88 -20.15 0.29
CA SER A 432 18.54 -19.44 -0.83
C SER A 432 19.76 -18.62 -0.38
N GLU A 433 19.65 -17.89 0.74
CA GLU A 433 20.77 -17.11 1.27
C GLU A 433 21.91 -17.99 1.78
N SER A 434 21.58 -19.13 2.41
CA SER A 434 22.55 -20.15 2.85
C SER A 434 23.31 -20.77 1.67
N ARG A 435 22.60 -21.15 0.59
CA ARG A 435 23.23 -21.67 -0.64
C ARG A 435 24.11 -20.65 -1.36
N SER A 436 23.74 -19.36 -1.35
CA SER A 436 24.59 -18.31 -1.92
C SER A 436 25.87 -18.08 -1.10
N ARG A 437 25.79 -18.25 0.22
CA ARG A 437 26.95 -18.18 1.12
C ARG A 437 27.85 -19.40 1.00
N SER A 438 27.31 -20.61 0.88
CA SER A 438 28.12 -21.83 0.72
C SER A 438 28.84 -21.86 -0.64
N ARG A 439 28.16 -21.47 -1.73
CA ARG A 439 28.80 -21.34 -3.06
C ARG A 439 29.88 -20.26 -3.13
N GLY A 440 29.83 -19.25 -2.25
CA GLY A 440 30.87 -18.23 -2.12
C GLY A 440 32.09 -18.71 -1.33
N GLN A 441 31.92 -19.66 -0.40
CA GLN A 441 33.01 -20.24 0.39
C GLN A 441 33.72 -21.40 -0.33
N ASP A 442 33.02 -22.17 -1.17
CA ASP A 442 33.62 -23.24 -2.00
C ASP A 442 34.50 -22.72 -3.15
N ARG A 443 34.61 -21.40 -3.32
CA ARG A 443 35.49 -20.75 -4.32
C ARG A 443 36.70 -20.05 -3.69
N ALA A 444 37.12 -20.46 -2.49
CA ALA A 444 38.48 -20.16 -2.04
C ALA A 444 39.46 -21.00 -2.90
N PRO A 445 40.52 -20.41 -3.49
CA PRO A 445 41.49 -21.17 -4.26
C PRO A 445 42.16 -22.18 -3.34
N ARG A 446 42.01 -23.48 -3.64
CA ARG A 446 42.80 -24.53 -2.98
C ARG A 446 44.26 -24.24 -3.30
N HIS A 447 45.04 -23.89 -2.29
CA HIS A 447 46.50 -23.90 -2.38
C HIS A 447 46.94 -25.32 -2.76
N LEU A 448 47.60 -25.44 -3.92
CA LEU A 448 48.38 -26.61 -4.27
C LEU A 448 49.61 -26.62 -3.36
N THR A 449 49.59 -27.45 -2.33
CA THR A 449 50.80 -27.89 -1.64
C THR A 449 51.46 -28.95 -2.52
N LEU A 450 52.61 -28.61 -3.08
CA LEU A 450 53.56 -29.59 -3.60
C LEU A 450 54.33 -30.10 -2.38
N ASP A 451 54.01 -31.32 -1.95
CA ASP A 451 54.86 -32.06 -1.02
C ASP A 451 55.98 -32.71 -1.85
N ASP A 452 57.19 -32.18 -1.68
CA ASP A 452 58.43 -32.92 -1.85
C ASP A 452 58.45 -34.02 -0.78
N ASP A 453 58.66 -35.29 -1.19
CA ASP A 453 59.53 -36.21 -0.46
C ASP A 453 59.65 -37.57 -1.19
N GLY A 454 60.88 -37.93 -1.52
CA GLY A 454 61.26 -39.28 -1.88
C GLY A 454 62.77 -39.46 -1.74
N PRO A 455 63.28 -40.10 -0.67
CA PRO A 455 64.69 -40.39 -0.51
C PRO A 455 65.10 -41.71 -1.19
N LEU A 456 66.39 -41.77 -1.51
CA LEU A 456 67.17 -42.85 -2.11
C LEU A 456 66.98 -44.25 -1.46
N SER A 457 66.92 -45.32 -2.27
CA SER A 457 67.69 -46.57 -2.12
C SER A 457 67.23 -47.64 -3.12
N GLY A 458 68.18 -48.28 -3.83
CA GLY A 458 67.97 -49.41 -4.73
C GLY A 458 68.66 -49.24 -6.07
#